data_AF-A0A6V7HWY6-F1
#
_entry.id   AF-A0A6V7HWY6-F1
#
_cell.length_a   1.000
_cell.length_b   1.000
_cell.length_c   1.000
_cell.angle_alpha   90.00
_cell.angle_beta   90.00
_cell.angle_gamma   90.00
#
_symmetry.space_group_name_H-M   'P 1'
#
loop_
_entity.id
_entity.type
_entity.pdbx_description
1 polymer ?
#
loop_
_entity_poly.entity_id
_entity_poly.type
_entity_poly.pdbx_seq_one_letter_code
_entity_poly.pdbx_strand_id
1 'polypeptide(L)'
;NAIAGSAICAFNMTAIASSFNGPFKHQEHSGAAWEKKRVPNHYRQHCGTVNVPPHQIMDNQRYQLMDDAVQGTTVPPLHTTTMERFTHIAVDIIPTKLHRSVTILYVANTEGLIKKISVLPRTQETCIVEIWGPLPSPAMTLQFLKDSQSLYVGMETGLL
;
A
#
# COMPACT_ATOMS: atom_id res chain seq x y z
N ASN A 1 -18.04 14.92 8.28
CA ASN A 1 -16.72 15.31 7.73
C ASN A 1 -15.65 14.97 8.75
N ALA A 2 -14.71 14.09 8.37
CA ALA A 2 -13.54 13.77 9.18
C ALA A 2 -12.42 14.81 8.94
N ILE A 3 -11.43 14.83 9.82
CA ILE A 3 -10.23 15.68 9.68
C ILE A 3 -9.44 15.21 8.46
N ALA A 4 -9.04 16.13 7.58
CA ALA A 4 -8.19 15.79 6.44
C ALA A 4 -6.81 15.35 6.94
N GLY A 5 -6.27 14.28 6.37
CA GLY A 5 -4.96 13.78 6.72
C GLY A 5 -4.55 12.63 5.80
N SER A 6 -3.26 12.32 5.81
CA SER A 6 -2.67 11.25 5.02
C SER A 6 -1.68 10.46 5.84
N ALA A 7 -1.50 9.20 5.47
CA ALA A 7 -0.52 8.32 6.08
C ALA A 7 0.19 7.50 5.00
N ILE A 8 1.45 7.16 5.25
CA ILE A 8 2.23 6.23 4.43
C ILE A 8 2.50 4.99 5.26
N CYS A 9 2.05 3.84 4.78
CA CYS A 9 2.28 2.54 5.40
C CYS A 9 3.09 1.65 4.46
N ALA A 10 3.84 0.72 5.02
CA ALA A 10 4.51 -0.34 4.28
C ALA A 10 4.00 -1.70 4.77
N PHE A 11 3.94 -2.66 3.85
CA PHE A 11 3.44 -4.00 4.11
C PHE A 11 4.39 -5.04 3.52
N ASN A 12 4.68 -6.08 4.28
CA ASN A 12 5.46 -7.20 3.80
C ASN A 12 4.58 -8.19 3.04
N MET A 13 5.10 -8.79 1.98
CA MET A 13 4.41 -9.87 1.26
C MET A 13 4.07 -11.06 2.16
N THR A 14 4.88 -11.32 3.20
CA THR A 14 4.59 -12.34 4.20
C THR A 14 3.36 -12.01 5.05
N ALA A 15 3.15 -10.74 5.42
CA ALA A 15 1.96 -10.31 6.16
C ALA A 15 0.70 -10.39 5.28
N ILE A 16 0.83 -10.03 4.00
CA ILE A 16 -0.23 -10.20 3.00
C ILE A 16 -0.60 -11.68 2.86
N ALA A 17 0.40 -12.55 2.64
CA ALA A 17 0.19 -13.98 2.55
C ALA A 17 -0.38 -14.59 3.84
N SER A 18 0.01 -14.09 5.02
CA SER A 18 -0.52 -14.55 6.30
C SER A 18 -2.02 -14.24 6.44
N SER A 19 -2.45 -13.04 6.01
CA SER A 19 -3.87 -12.67 5.99
C SER A 19 -4.64 -13.57 5.00
N PHE A 20 -4.11 -13.76 3.79
CA PHE A 20 -4.74 -14.61 2.78
C PHE A 20 -4.73 -16.10 3.09
N ASN A 21 -3.84 -16.62 3.93
CA ASN A 21 -3.90 -18.01 4.42
C ASN A 21 -4.72 -18.13 5.72
N GLY A 22 -5.32 -17.04 6.16
CA GLY A 22 -6.11 -16.94 7.37
C GLY A 22 -7.57 -17.38 7.19
N PRO A 23 -8.42 -17.13 8.20
CA PRO A 23 -9.85 -17.35 8.12
C PRO A 23 -10.56 -16.27 7.30
N PHE A 24 -11.73 -16.60 6.78
CA PHE A 24 -12.62 -15.66 6.11
C PHE A 24 -13.49 -14.91 7.12
N LYS A 25 -13.83 -13.67 6.79
CA LYS A 25 -14.93 -12.92 7.38
C LYS A 25 -16.19 -13.28 6.61
N HIS A 26 -17.19 -13.83 7.30
CA HIS A 26 -18.42 -14.29 6.66
C HIS A 26 -19.65 -13.74 7.37
N GLN A 27 -20.65 -13.36 6.58
CA GLN A 27 -21.98 -12.99 7.04
C GLN A 27 -22.98 -13.96 6.40
N GLU A 28 -23.73 -14.71 7.20
CA GLU A 28 -24.62 -15.75 6.67
C GLU A 28 -25.80 -15.16 5.87
N HIS A 29 -26.34 -14.04 6.36
CA HIS A 29 -27.38 -13.24 5.72
C HIS A 29 -27.25 -11.78 6.16
N SER A 30 -27.93 -10.85 5.50
CA SER A 30 -27.77 -9.39 5.73
C SER A 30 -28.02 -8.93 7.18
N GLY A 31 -28.85 -9.66 7.93
CA GLY A 31 -29.14 -9.43 9.34
C GLY A 31 -28.22 -10.13 10.34
N ALA A 32 -27.31 -11.00 9.89
CA ALA A 32 -26.37 -11.72 10.77
C ALA A 32 -25.14 -10.86 11.11
N ALA A 33 -24.45 -11.19 12.20
CA ALA A 33 -23.15 -10.60 12.49
C ALA A 33 -22.08 -11.14 11.52
N TRP A 34 -20.99 -10.37 11.35
CA TRP A 34 -19.83 -10.85 10.62
C TRP A 34 -18.95 -11.72 11.53
N GLU A 35 -18.76 -12.97 11.14
CA GLU A 35 -18.07 -13.98 11.94
C GLU A 35 -16.79 -14.49 11.26
N LYS A 36 -15.88 -15.01 12.08
CA LYS A 36 -14.64 -15.64 11.64
C LYS A 36 -14.94 -17.09 11.23
N LYS A 37 -14.76 -17.41 9.95
CA LYS A 37 -15.02 -18.74 9.38
C LYS A 37 -13.75 -19.38 8.83
N ARG A 38 -13.40 -20.56 9.33
CA ARG A 38 -12.40 -21.43 8.69
C ARG A 38 -13.09 -22.38 7.71
N VAL A 39 -12.63 -22.38 6.47
CA VAL A 39 -13.18 -23.22 5.40
C VAL A 39 -12.20 -24.37 5.12
N PRO A 40 -12.65 -25.64 5.15
CA PRO A 40 -11.83 -26.77 4.70
C PRO A 40 -11.41 -26.57 3.24
N ASN A 41 -10.20 -27.00 2.86
CA ASN A 41 -9.64 -26.86 1.51
C ASN A 41 -9.29 -25.42 1.06
N HIS A 42 -8.86 -24.56 1.98
CA HIS A 42 -8.32 -23.22 1.68
C HIS A 42 -7.23 -23.21 0.59
N TYR A 43 -6.44 -24.29 0.47
CA TYR A 43 -5.38 -24.43 -0.54
C TYR A 43 -5.88 -24.38 -2.00
N ARG A 44 -7.20 -24.46 -2.23
CA ARG A 44 -7.80 -24.49 -3.58
C ARG A 44 -8.04 -23.11 -4.19
N GLN A 45 -7.84 -22.05 -3.42
CA GLN A 45 -7.79 -20.66 -3.90
C GLN A 45 -6.39 -20.27 -4.39
N HIS A 46 -5.39 -21.12 -4.16
CA HIS A 46 -4.05 -20.94 -4.70
C HIS A 46 -4.03 -21.24 -6.19
N CYS A 47 -3.17 -20.54 -6.93
CA CYS A 47 -2.96 -20.80 -8.34
C CYS A 47 -2.50 -22.25 -8.56
N GLY A 48 -3.24 -23.01 -9.38
CA GLY A 48 -2.92 -24.40 -9.73
C GLY A 48 -4.06 -25.06 -10.50
N THR A 49 -3.80 -26.20 -11.15
CA THR A 49 -4.83 -27.01 -11.82
C THR A 49 -5.68 -27.73 -10.78
N VAL A 50 -6.69 -27.05 -10.27
CA VAL A 50 -7.71 -27.67 -9.42
C VAL A 50 -8.84 -28.13 -10.34
N ASN A 51 -9.11 -29.43 -10.43
CA ASN A 51 -10.36 -29.94 -10.98
C ASN A 51 -11.48 -29.58 -9.99
N VAL A 52 -12.03 -28.36 -10.09
CA VAL A 52 -13.03 -27.82 -9.16
C VAL A 52 -14.44 -28.30 -9.54
N PRO A 53 -15.13 -29.09 -8.71
CA PRO A 53 -16.55 -29.40 -8.91
C PRO A 53 -17.45 -28.16 -8.78
N PRO A 54 -18.64 -28.13 -9.41
CA PRO A 54 -19.52 -26.95 -9.44
C PRO A 54 -19.92 -26.39 -8.07
N HIS A 55 -20.15 -27.25 -7.07
CA HIS A 55 -20.50 -26.82 -5.70
C HIS A 55 -19.40 -26.00 -5.02
N GLN A 56 -18.14 -26.13 -5.45
CA GLN A 56 -16.99 -25.41 -4.87
C GLN A 56 -16.77 -24.05 -5.53
N ILE A 57 -17.29 -23.83 -6.74
CA ILE A 57 -17.34 -22.50 -7.37
C ILE A 57 -18.26 -21.57 -6.55
N MET A 58 -19.33 -22.12 -5.97
CA MET A 58 -20.26 -21.39 -5.11
C MET A 58 -19.61 -20.91 -3.80
N ASP A 59 -18.67 -21.67 -3.23
CA ASP A 59 -17.96 -21.26 -2.01
C ASP A 59 -17.02 -20.07 -2.24
N ASN A 60 -16.36 -19.98 -3.41
CA ASN A 60 -15.51 -18.83 -3.77
C ASN A 60 -16.32 -17.53 -3.93
N GLN A 61 -17.59 -17.62 -4.32
CA GLN A 61 -18.47 -16.45 -4.37
C GLN A 61 -18.94 -16.03 -2.97
N ARG A 62 -19.00 -16.99 -2.02
CA ARG A 62 -19.46 -16.76 -0.65
C ARG A 62 -18.36 -16.22 0.27
N TYR A 63 -17.11 -16.61 0.04
CA TYR A 63 -15.96 -16.28 0.90
C TYR A 63 -14.93 -15.43 0.14
N GLN A 64 -15.06 -14.10 0.26
CA GLN A 64 -14.22 -13.15 -0.49
C GLN A 64 -13.40 -12.20 0.42
N LEU A 65 -13.75 -12.09 1.69
CA LEU A 65 -13.12 -11.19 2.65
C LEU A 65 -12.36 -12.00 3.71
N MET A 66 -11.11 -11.65 3.99
CA MET A 66 -10.35 -12.24 5.09
C MET A 66 -10.75 -11.60 6.43
N ASP A 67 -10.78 -12.38 7.51
CA ASP A 67 -11.07 -11.88 8.86
C ASP A 67 -9.87 -11.16 9.48
N ASP A 68 -8.65 -11.65 9.23
CA ASP A 68 -7.43 -11.03 9.74
C ASP A 68 -6.93 -9.97 8.74
N ALA A 69 -6.79 -8.72 9.19
CA ALA A 69 -6.25 -7.64 8.36
C ALA A 69 -4.74 -7.78 8.10
N VAL A 70 -4.27 -7.31 6.94
CA VAL A 70 -2.84 -7.24 6.62
C VAL A 70 -2.16 -6.27 7.58
N GLN A 71 -1.23 -6.79 8.38
CA GLN A 71 -0.47 -5.98 9.34
C GLN A 71 0.64 -5.19 8.63
N GLY A 72 0.79 -3.93 8.99
CA GLY A 72 1.91 -3.09 8.54
C GLY A 72 3.25 -3.60 9.05
N THR A 73 4.33 -3.18 8.40
CA THR A 73 5.70 -3.47 8.88
C THR A 73 6.00 -2.81 10.23
N THR A 74 5.26 -1.76 10.54
CA THR A 74 5.28 -0.98 11.78
C THR A 74 3.87 -0.90 12.35
N VAL A 75 3.77 -0.74 13.67
CA VAL A 75 2.48 -0.48 14.33
C VAL A 75 1.92 0.90 13.92
N PRO A 76 2.67 2.01 14.05
CA PRO A 76 2.25 3.28 13.45
C PRO A 76 2.59 3.34 11.94
N PRO A 77 1.92 4.19 11.15
CA PRO A 77 2.37 4.51 9.80
C PRO A 77 3.81 5.06 9.80
N LEU A 78 4.54 4.87 8.69
CA LEU A 78 5.90 5.42 8.52
C LEU A 78 5.89 6.95 8.55
N HIS A 79 4.86 7.56 7.97
CA HIS A 79 4.68 9.00 7.94
C HIS A 79 3.19 9.33 8.08
N THR A 80 2.87 10.40 8.79
CA THR A 80 1.52 10.92 8.94
C THR A 80 1.52 12.43 8.82
N THR A 81 0.50 12.99 8.17
CA THR A 81 0.28 14.43 8.05
C THR A 81 -1.18 14.75 8.29
N THR A 82 -1.45 15.92 8.85
CA THR A 82 -2.80 16.47 9.02
C THR A 82 -3.00 17.62 8.05
N MET A 83 -4.25 17.86 7.68
CA MET A 83 -4.66 18.91 6.73
C MET A 83 -4.08 18.76 5.32
N GLU A 84 -3.52 17.60 4.98
CA GLU A 84 -2.89 17.35 3.69
C GLU A 84 -3.33 15.99 3.11
N ARG A 85 -3.54 15.96 1.80
CA ARG A 85 -3.95 14.77 1.04
C ARG A 85 -2.88 14.34 0.05
N PHE A 86 -2.20 13.24 0.35
CA PHE A 86 -1.29 12.58 -0.59
C PHE A 86 -2.07 11.90 -1.71
N THR A 87 -1.51 11.88 -2.92
CA THR A 87 -2.14 11.35 -4.12
C THR A 87 -1.32 10.23 -4.76
N HIS A 88 -0.02 10.46 -4.96
CA HIS A 88 0.87 9.52 -5.63
C HIS A 88 2.16 9.34 -4.83
N ILE A 89 2.76 8.17 -4.95
CA ILE A 89 4.04 7.84 -4.31
C ILE A 89 4.94 7.10 -5.29
N ALA A 90 6.21 7.48 -5.34
CA ALA A 90 7.29 6.71 -5.95
C ALA A 90 8.36 6.44 -4.90
N VAL A 91 9.09 5.35 -5.05
CA VAL A 91 10.06 4.89 -4.05
C VAL A 91 11.41 4.66 -4.72
N ASP A 92 12.47 5.14 -4.08
CA ASP A 92 13.85 4.80 -4.39
C ASP A 92 14.55 4.18 -3.17
N ILE A 93 15.57 3.36 -3.42
CA ILE A 93 16.45 2.80 -2.41
C ILE A 93 17.88 3.21 -2.76
N ILE A 94 18.48 4.01 -1.89
CA ILE A 94 19.82 4.58 -2.08
C ILE A 94 20.81 3.84 -1.16
N PRO A 95 21.83 3.15 -1.71
CA PRO A 95 22.91 2.60 -0.90
C PRO A 95 23.70 3.74 -0.25
N THR A 96 24.09 3.59 1.02
CA THR A 96 24.88 4.61 1.71
C THR A 96 26.20 4.01 2.21
N LYS A 97 27.19 4.86 2.53
CA LYS A 97 28.48 4.38 3.03
C LYS A 97 28.40 3.75 4.43
N LEU A 98 27.51 4.26 5.30
CA LEU A 98 27.41 3.90 6.72
C LEU A 98 26.25 2.95 7.03
N HIS A 99 25.17 3.00 6.26
CA HIS A 99 24.02 2.11 6.36
C HIS A 99 23.84 1.31 5.07
N ARG A 100 23.30 0.08 5.15
CA ARG A 100 23.08 -0.77 3.95
C ARG A 100 22.36 -0.01 2.84
N SER A 101 21.26 0.68 3.19
CA SER A 101 20.54 1.56 2.28
C SER A 101 19.58 2.46 3.06
N VAL A 102 19.12 3.54 2.43
CA VAL A 102 18.05 4.41 2.90
C VAL A 102 16.94 4.39 1.85
N THR A 103 15.69 4.29 2.29
CA THR A 103 14.53 4.37 1.39
C THR A 103 14.10 5.82 1.28
N ILE A 104 13.91 6.30 0.05
CA ILE A 104 13.40 7.63 -0.26
C ILE A 104 12.00 7.48 -0.84
N LEU A 105 11.06 8.26 -0.32
CA LEU A 105 9.68 8.34 -0.78
C LEU A 105 9.49 9.70 -1.45
N TYR A 106 9.05 9.70 -2.71
CA TYR A 106 8.59 10.88 -3.39
C TYR A 106 7.06 10.89 -3.36
N VAL A 107 6.47 11.90 -2.75
CA VAL A 107 5.03 11.90 -2.42
C VAL A 107 4.39 13.16 -2.96
N ALA A 108 3.50 13.03 -3.94
CA ALA A 108 2.70 14.15 -4.44
C ALA A 108 1.47 14.37 -3.55
N ASN A 109 1.03 15.62 -3.42
CA ASN A 109 -0.20 15.98 -2.72
C ASN A 109 -1.21 16.69 -3.65
N THR A 110 -2.43 16.92 -3.15
CA THR A 110 -3.49 17.62 -3.90
C THR A 110 -3.21 19.09 -4.20
N GLU A 111 -2.22 19.69 -3.53
CA GLU A 111 -1.79 21.08 -3.74
C GLU A 111 -0.69 21.20 -4.81
N GLY A 112 -0.31 20.07 -5.45
CA GLY A 112 0.72 20.04 -6.47
C GLY A 112 2.14 20.09 -5.91
N LEU A 113 2.35 19.84 -4.62
CA LEU A 113 3.68 19.71 -4.03
C LEU A 113 4.16 18.27 -4.08
N ILE A 114 5.46 18.07 -4.28
CA ILE A 114 6.14 16.78 -4.16
C ILE A 114 7.08 16.82 -2.97
N LYS A 115 6.86 15.95 -1.98
CA LYS A 115 7.74 15.79 -0.82
C LYS A 115 8.71 14.65 -1.05
N LYS A 116 10.00 14.90 -0.81
CA LYS A 116 11.04 13.87 -0.75
C LYS A 116 11.28 13.54 0.72
N ILE A 117 10.94 12.32 1.11
CA ILE A 117 10.94 11.87 2.50
C ILE A 117 11.90 10.69 2.64
N SER A 118 12.89 10.78 3.54
CA SER A 118 13.77 9.65 3.86
C SER A 118 13.17 8.79 4.96
N VAL A 119 13.25 7.46 4.82
CA VAL A 119 12.95 6.48 5.87
C VAL A 119 14.26 5.91 6.40
N LEU A 120 14.55 6.12 7.68
CA LEU A 120 15.77 5.61 8.31
C LEU A 120 15.69 4.09 8.51
N PRO A 121 16.71 3.32 8.10
CA PRO A 121 16.62 1.85 8.04
C PRO A 121 16.54 1.16 9.41
N ARG A 122 17.03 1.80 10.48
CA ARG A 122 17.05 1.22 11.83
C ARG A 122 15.82 1.58 12.65
N THR A 123 15.42 2.84 12.61
CA THR A 123 14.32 3.36 13.44
C THR A 123 12.99 3.38 12.69
N GLN A 124 13.01 3.28 11.35
CA GLN A 124 11.86 3.49 10.47
C GLN A 124 11.22 4.88 10.61
N GLU A 125 11.91 5.81 11.27
CA GLU A 125 11.52 7.21 11.35
C GLU A 125 11.63 7.87 9.98
N THR A 126 10.73 8.81 9.73
CA THR A 126 10.71 9.58 8.49
C THR A 126 11.15 11.02 8.69
N CYS A 127 11.86 11.56 7.71
CA CYS A 127 12.28 12.96 7.68
C CYS A 127 11.99 13.55 6.30
N ILE A 128 11.37 14.72 6.25
CA ILE A 128 11.17 15.47 5.00
C ILE A 128 12.51 16.11 4.64
N VAL A 129 13.08 15.70 3.52
CA VAL A 129 14.38 16.19 3.03
C VAL A 129 14.17 17.43 2.17
N GLU A 130 13.21 17.38 1.24
CA GLU A 130 12.91 18.46 0.29
C GLU A 130 11.42 18.51 -0.02
N ILE A 131 10.96 19.68 -0.46
CA ILE A 131 9.60 19.90 -1.00
C ILE A 131 9.76 20.64 -2.33
N TRP A 132 9.19 20.11 -3.39
CA TRP A 132 9.22 20.67 -4.74
C TRP A 132 7.84 21.11 -5.21
N GLY A 133 7.80 22.06 -6.15
CA GLY A 133 6.58 22.58 -6.76
C GLY A 133 6.29 24.05 -6.41
N PRO A 134 5.03 24.50 -6.65
CA PRO A 134 3.90 23.70 -7.10
C PRO A 134 4.05 23.23 -8.55
N LEU A 135 3.50 22.06 -8.85
CA LEU A 135 3.37 21.54 -10.21
C LEU A 135 2.38 22.41 -11.03
N PRO A 136 2.59 22.55 -12.36
CA PRO A 136 1.68 23.32 -13.23
C PRO A 136 0.23 22.81 -13.25
N SER A 137 0.02 21.51 -13.02
CA SER A 137 -1.29 20.87 -12.91
C SER A 137 -1.20 19.63 -12.01
N PRO A 138 -2.33 19.07 -11.52
CA PRO A 138 -2.29 17.91 -10.62
C PRO A 138 -1.51 16.72 -11.21
N ALA A 139 -0.69 16.09 -10.38
CA ALA A 139 -0.01 14.85 -10.75
C ALA A 139 -1.04 13.73 -10.98
N MET A 140 -0.93 13.05 -12.12
CA MET A 140 -1.72 11.87 -12.51
C MET A 140 -0.89 10.58 -12.41
N THR A 141 0.44 10.69 -12.48
CA THR A 141 1.37 9.58 -12.27
C THR A 141 2.68 10.11 -11.72
N LEU A 142 3.35 9.29 -10.92
CA LEU A 142 4.64 9.59 -10.32
C LEU A 142 5.49 8.33 -10.37
N GLN A 143 6.61 8.36 -11.09
CA GLN A 143 7.47 7.20 -11.28
C GLN A 143 8.93 7.56 -11.13
N PHE A 144 9.68 6.72 -10.41
CA PHE A 144 11.13 6.88 -10.29
C PHE A 144 11.82 5.85 -11.17
N LEU A 145 12.75 6.31 -12.02
CA LEU A 145 13.57 5.46 -12.88
C LEU A 145 14.99 5.38 -12.32
N LYS A 146 15.42 4.17 -11.93
CA LYS A 146 16.75 3.97 -11.33
C LYS A 146 17.89 4.23 -12.31
N ASP A 147 17.73 3.86 -13.58
CA ASP A 147 18.82 3.95 -14.57
C ASP A 147 19.26 5.39 -14.84
N SER A 148 18.31 6.32 -14.90
CA SER A 148 18.56 7.76 -15.08
C SER A 148 18.54 8.56 -13.77
N GLN A 149 18.32 7.92 -12.62
CA GLN A 149 18.14 8.58 -11.32
C GLN A 149 17.14 9.74 -11.37
N SER A 150 16.05 9.56 -12.13
CA SER A 150 15.09 10.63 -12.43
C SER A 150 13.70 10.30 -11.90
N LEU A 151 13.01 11.32 -11.39
CA LEU A 151 11.59 11.24 -11.04
C LEU A 151 10.78 11.86 -12.17
N TYR A 152 9.85 11.09 -12.71
CA TYR A 152 8.91 11.51 -13.75
C TYR A 152 7.55 11.80 -13.15
N VAL A 153 6.99 12.97 -13.50
CA VAL A 153 5.69 13.43 -13.05
C VAL A 153 4.80 13.60 -14.28
N GLY A 154 3.86 12.69 -14.48
CA GLY A 154 2.87 12.82 -15.54
C GLY A 154 1.70 13.65 -15.05
N MET A 155 1.31 14.63 -15.84
CA MET A 155 0.26 15.59 -15.59
C MET A 155 -0.63 15.73 -16.83
N GLU A 156 -1.79 16.35 -16.69
CA GLU A 156 -2.66 16.63 -17.85
C GLU A 156 -1.96 17.51 -18.90
N THR A 157 -1.15 18.46 -18.42
CA THR A 157 -0.45 19.43 -19.26
C THR A 157 0.85 18.90 -19.88
N GLY A 158 1.37 17.76 -19.41
CA GLY A 158 2.61 17.19 -19.92
C GLY A 158 3.34 16.27 -18.94
N LEU A 159 4.61 15.98 -19.27
CA LEU A 159 5.53 15.18 -18.47
C LEU A 159 6.66 16.08 -17.97
N LEU A 160 6.93 16.04 -16.67
CA LEU A 160 8.10 16.65 -16.03
C LEU A 160 9.11 15.57 -15.62
#